data_AF-A0A3S0KWF3-F1
#
_entry.id   AF-A0A3S0KWF3-F1
#
_cell.length_a   1.000
_cell.length_b   1.000
_cell.length_c   1.000
_cell.angle_alpha   90.00
_cell.angle_beta   90.00
_cell.angle_gamma   90.00
#
_symmetry.space_group_name_H-M   'P 1'
#
loop_
_entity.id
_entity.type
_entity.pdbx_description
1 polymer ?
#
loop_
_entity_poly.entity_id
_entity_poly.type
_entity_poly.pdbx_seq_one_letter_code
_entity_poly.pdbx_strand_id
1 'polypeptide(L)'
;MKTKQRLISSFTLEYHPLVASLLSEESTPQFSPTVIEHLHEHEIQLLLQTITLHVIPTTPDHYQLLTPEPLFALVRQHPSVQSQKVSLCEYQHSADNIEQVITTLMLTLPALQYNYQSSTLKTLAYRLNTAKSNPSPPTKYLPKKSQLALFAGVSPSAIRLDTNKLANNDDKGKA
;
A
#
# COMPACT_ATOMS: atom_id res chain seq x y z
N MET A 1 -17.36 -3.71 -8.29
CA MET A 1 -16.19 -2.93 -8.80
C MET A 1 -16.52 -2.11 -10.05
N LYS A 2 -16.24 -0.80 -10.05
CA LYS A 2 -16.31 0.08 -11.23
C LYS A 2 -15.09 0.99 -11.29
N THR A 3 -14.52 1.18 -12.47
CA THR A 3 -13.41 2.14 -12.66
C THR A 3 -13.94 3.47 -13.19
N LYS A 4 -13.55 4.58 -12.56
CA LYS A 4 -13.92 5.94 -12.98
C LYS A 4 -12.73 6.86 -12.92
N GLN A 5 -12.64 7.80 -13.86
CA GLN A 5 -11.67 8.89 -13.76
C GLN A 5 -12.23 10.03 -12.89
N ARG A 6 -11.40 10.55 -12.01
CA ARG A 6 -11.72 11.69 -11.13
C ARG A 6 -10.63 12.73 -11.18
N LEU A 7 -11.03 14.00 -11.12
CA LEU A 7 -10.12 15.13 -10.96
C LEU A 7 -9.48 15.05 -9.57
N ILE A 8 -8.16 15.16 -9.47
CA ILE A 8 -7.45 14.96 -8.19
C ILE A 8 -7.87 16.00 -7.14
N SER A 9 -8.17 17.24 -7.57
CA SER A 9 -8.67 18.27 -6.66
C SER A 9 -10.12 18.07 -6.20
N SER A 10 -10.88 17.15 -6.79
CA SER A 10 -12.29 16.96 -6.46
C SER A 10 -12.53 15.92 -5.37
N PHE A 11 -11.48 15.33 -4.79
CA PHE A 11 -11.64 14.34 -3.73
C PHE A 11 -10.47 14.29 -2.76
N THR A 12 -10.74 13.69 -1.60
CA THR A 12 -9.76 13.44 -0.55
C THR A 12 -9.56 11.93 -0.34
N LEU A 13 -8.37 11.57 0.13
CA LEU A 13 -7.97 10.19 0.37
C LEU A 13 -7.47 10.05 1.80
N GLU A 14 -7.92 9.00 2.46
CA GLU A 14 -7.29 8.46 3.66
C GLU A 14 -7.07 6.95 3.47
N TYR A 15 -6.24 6.33 4.31
CA TYR A 15 -6.11 4.88 4.29
C TYR A 15 -7.32 4.24 4.97
N HIS A 16 -7.81 3.13 4.41
CA HIS A 16 -8.74 2.28 5.14
C HIS A 16 -8.09 1.82 6.47
N PRO A 17 -8.83 1.70 7.60
CA PRO A 17 -8.24 1.39 8.91
C PRO A 17 -7.36 0.13 8.93
N LEU A 18 -7.76 -0.92 8.21
CA LEU A 18 -6.92 -2.11 8.04
C LEU A 18 -5.63 -1.84 7.27
N VAL A 19 -5.65 -1.00 6.24
CA VAL A 19 -4.42 -0.64 5.53
C VAL A 19 -3.50 0.15 6.44
N ALA A 20 -4.05 1.11 7.19
CA ALA A 20 -3.30 1.90 8.16
C ALA A 20 -2.64 1.01 9.24
N SER A 21 -3.36 0.00 9.75
CA SER A 21 -2.78 -0.94 10.73
C SER A 21 -1.67 -1.80 10.13
N LEU A 22 -1.81 -2.26 8.88
CA LEU A 22 -0.76 -3.04 8.21
C LEU A 22 0.50 -2.23 7.92
N LEU A 23 0.36 -0.91 7.76
CA LEU A 23 1.47 0.01 7.49
C LEU A 23 2.10 0.60 8.78
N SER A 24 1.62 0.25 9.97
CA SER A 24 1.92 0.99 11.21
C SER A 24 3.40 1.07 11.59
N GLU A 25 4.21 0.06 11.26
CA GLU A 25 5.67 0.09 11.52
C GLU A 25 6.49 0.18 10.22
N GLU A 26 5.84 0.50 9.10
CA GLU A 26 6.54 0.80 7.87
C GLU A 26 7.04 2.25 7.90
N SER A 27 8.33 2.43 7.65
CA SER A 27 8.86 3.76 7.37
C SER A 27 8.30 4.26 6.03
N THR A 28 7.50 5.32 6.06
CA THR A 28 7.07 5.99 4.83
C THR A 28 8.32 6.53 4.12
N PRO A 29 8.57 6.16 2.85
CA PRO A 29 9.68 6.75 2.10
C PRO A 29 9.45 8.25 2.01
N GLN A 30 10.39 9.02 2.54
CA GLN A 30 10.39 10.47 2.40
C GLN A 30 10.94 10.79 1.02
N PHE A 31 10.08 11.27 0.14
CA PHE A 31 10.49 11.71 -1.18
C PHE A 31 11.10 13.11 -1.09
N SER A 32 12.22 13.32 -1.77
CA SER A 32 12.76 14.67 -1.94
C SER A 32 11.85 15.45 -2.90
N PRO A 33 11.29 16.60 -2.49
CA PRO A 33 10.43 17.41 -3.36
C PRO A 33 11.11 17.78 -4.69
N THR A 34 12.44 17.92 -4.65
CA THR A 34 13.27 18.27 -5.79
C THR A 34 13.18 17.29 -6.96
N VAL A 35 12.86 16.01 -6.72
CA VAL A 35 12.75 15.03 -7.81
C VAL A 35 11.54 15.33 -8.70
N ILE A 36 10.46 15.81 -8.10
CA ILE A 36 9.19 16.02 -8.79
C ILE A 36 9.17 17.31 -9.60
N GLU A 37 9.93 18.32 -9.17
CA GLU A 37 10.06 19.60 -9.87
C GLU A 37 10.66 19.47 -11.29
N HIS A 38 11.33 18.35 -11.59
CA HIS A 38 11.92 18.10 -12.90
C HIS A 38 10.96 17.46 -13.90
N LEU A 39 9.78 17.01 -13.45
CA LEU A 39 8.80 16.40 -14.34
C LEU A 39 7.92 17.45 -14.99
N HIS A 40 7.79 17.37 -16.31
CA HIS A 40 6.85 18.21 -17.04
C HIS A 40 5.41 17.75 -16.82
N GLU A 41 4.45 18.67 -17.00
CA GLU A 41 3.03 18.36 -16.81
C GLU A 41 2.54 17.18 -17.67
N HIS A 42 3.04 17.07 -18.90
CA HIS A 42 2.70 15.94 -19.77
C HIS A 42 3.22 14.60 -19.23
N GLU A 43 4.40 14.56 -18.63
CA GLU A 43 4.96 13.36 -18.02
C GLU A 43 4.15 12.95 -16.79
N ILE A 44 3.76 13.92 -15.95
CA ILE A 44 2.85 13.69 -14.82
C ILE A 44 1.53 13.09 -15.30
N GLN A 45 0.95 13.63 -16.37
CA GLN A 45 -0.29 13.12 -16.95
C GLN A 45 -0.13 11.67 -17.43
N LEU A 46 0.97 11.34 -18.14
CA LEU A 46 1.26 9.98 -18.59
C LEU A 46 1.41 9.01 -17.41
N LEU A 47 2.15 9.41 -16.36
CA LEU A 47 2.29 8.61 -15.15
C LEU A 47 0.94 8.35 -14.48
N LEU A 48 0.09 9.38 -14.34
CA LEU A 48 -1.25 9.25 -13.75
C LEU A 48 -2.16 8.29 -14.55
N GLN A 49 -1.99 8.20 -15.87
CA GLN A 49 -2.75 7.25 -16.70
C GLN A 49 -2.39 5.79 -16.42
N THR A 50 -1.18 5.52 -15.92
CA THR A 50 -0.75 4.17 -15.51
C THR A 50 -1.27 3.77 -14.13
N ILE A 51 -1.78 4.72 -13.35
CA ILE A 51 -2.15 4.51 -11.96
C ILE A 51 -3.66 4.21 -11.86
N THR A 52 -3.99 3.18 -11.09
CA THR A 52 -5.36 2.93 -10.64
C THR A 52 -5.39 2.80 -9.13
N LEU A 53 -6.09 3.74 -8.48
CA LEU A 53 -6.24 3.74 -7.03
C LEU A 53 -7.42 2.86 -6.63
N HIS A 54 -7.15 1.81 -5.85
CA HIS A 54 -8.19 0.93 -5.30
C HIS A 54 -8.81 1.58 -4.06
N VAL A 55 -10.11 1.88 -4.12
CA VAL A 55 -10.79 2.71 -3.10
C VAL A 55 -12.17 2.22 -2.73
N ILE A 56 -12.66 2.66 -1.57
CA ILE A 56 -14.07 2.62 -1.20
C ILE A 56 -14.58 4.05 -1.00
N PRO A 57 -15.70 4.45 -1.62
CA PRO A 57 -16.33 5.73 -1.33
C PRO A 57 -16.99 5.71 0.05
N THR A 58 -16.68 6.70 0.88
CA THR A 58 -17.34 6.93 2.18
C THR A 58 -18.35 8.07 2.08
N THR A 59 -18.02 9.09 1.30
CA THR A 59 -18.92 10.16 0.84
C THR A 59 -18.66 10.42 -0.66
N PRO A 60 -19.42 11.31 -1.34
CA PRO A 60 -19.18 11.59 -2.77
C PRO A 60 -17.75 12.03 -3.10
N ASP A 61 -17.08 12.74 -2.18
CA ASP A 61 -15.76 13.36 -2.39
C ASP A 61 -14.69 12.81 -1.43
N HIS A 62 -15.02 11.78 -0.65
CA HIS A 62 -14.10 11.15 0.29
C HIS A 62 -14.00 9.65 0.03
N TYR A 63 -12.76 9.16 -0.02
CA TYR A 63 -12.45 7.80 -0.38
C TYR A 63 -11.39 7.21 0.56
N GLN A 64 -11.57 5.93 0.90
CA GLN A 64 -10.60 5.14 1.64
C GLN A 64 -9.76 4.29 0.69
N LEU A 65 -8.44 4.43 0.75
CA LEU A 65 -7.47 3.72 -0.08
C LEU A 65 -7.22 2.31 0.48
N LEU A 66 -7.23 1.31 -0.40
CA LEU A 66 -7.13 -0.12 -0.06
C LEU A 66 -5.72 -0.70 -0.18
N THR A 67 -4.78 0.08 -0.71
CA THR A 67 -3.35 -0.24 -0.83
C THR A 67 -2.57 1.06 -0.98
N PRO A 68 -1.34 1.20 -0.45
CA PRO A 68 -0.50 2.34 -0.78
C PRO A 68 -0.19 2.34 -2.28
N GLU A 69 -0.08 3.53 -2.85
CA GLU A 69 0.38 3.75 -4.22
C GLU A 69 1.54 4.76 -4.19
N PRO A 70 2.80 4.28 -4.06
CA PRO A 70 3.96 5.15 -3.88
C PRO A 70 4.18 6.13 -5.03
N LEU A 71 3.92 5.71 -6.27
CA LEU A 71 4.08 6.59 -7.42
C LEU A 71 3.05 7.73 -7.37
N PHE A 72 1.79 7.43 -7.01
CA PHE A 72 0.77 8.46 -6.81
C PHE A 72 1.14 9.41 -5.67
N ALA A 73 1.58 8.89 -4.52
CA ALA A 73 2.00 9.70 -3.38
C ALA A 73 3.16 10.65 -3.70
N LEU A 74 4.05 10.22 -4.60
CA LEU A 74 5.14 11.03 -5.14
C LEU A 74 4.62 12.10 -6.11
N VAL A 75 3.91 11.72 -7.18
CA VAL A 75 3.45 12.70 -8.21
C VAL A 75 2.41 13.68 -7.69
N ARG A 76 1.64 13.33 -6.64
CA ARG A 76 0.65 14.24 -6.02
C ARG A 76 1.30 15.48 -5.37
N GLN A 77 2.62 15.48 -5.19
CA GLN A 77 3.35 16.63 -4.67
C GLN A 77 3.58 17.71 -5.75
N HIS A 78 3.39 17.37 -7.04
CA HIS A 78 3.59 18.32 -8.13
C HIS A 78 2.47 19.39 -8.17
N PRO A 79 2.76 20.69 -8.34
CA PRO A 79 1.75 21.74 -8.36
C PRO A 79 0.65 21.55 -9.42
N SER A 80 0.99 21.04 -10.60
CA SER A 80 0.03 20.84 -11.69
C SER A 80 -0.89 19.63 -11.51
N VAL A 81 -0.64 18.76 -10.53
CA VAL A 81 -1.37 17.49 -10.41
C VAL A 81 -2.84 17.70 -10.07
N GLN A 82 -3.19 18.81 -9.43
CA GLN A 82 -4.55 19.09 -8.95
C GLN A 82 -5.55 19.24 -10.10
N SER A 83 -5.12 19.73 -11.27
CA SER A 83 -5.94 19.86 -12.49
C SER A 83 -6.04 18.55 -13.29
N GLN A 84 -5.30 17.51 -12.89
CA GLN A 84 -5.21 16.24 -13.61
C GLN A 84 -6.19 15.18 -13.08
N LYS A 85 -6.44 14.16 -13.90
CA LYS A 85 -7.33 13.04 -13.53
C LYS A 85 -6.53 11.78 -13.20
N VAL A 86 -7.05 11.01 -12.25
CA VAL A 86 -6.57 9.65 -11.94
C VAL A 86 -7.71 8.65 -11.98
N SER A 87 -7.41 7.40 -12.30
CA SER A 87 -8.39 6.32 -12.29
C SER A 87 -8.61 5.80 -10.87
N LEU A 88 -9.87 5.74 -10.44
CA LEU A 88 -10.31 5.14 -9.19
C LEU A 88 -11.04 3.83 -9.49
N CYS A 89 -10.60 2.74 -8.89
CA CYS A 89 -11.30 1.47 -8.86
C CYS A 89 -12.17 1.40 -7.58
N GLU A 90 -13.46 1.69 -7.73
CA GLU A 90 -14.41 1.81 -6.62
C GLU A 90 -15.01 0.43 -6.26
N TYR A 91 -14.78 0.04 -5.00
CA TYR A 91 -15.40 -1.11 -4.35
C TYR A 91 -16.60 -0.69 -3.48
N GLN A 92 -17.53 -1.60 -3.25
CA GLN A 92 -18.72 -1.38 -2.42
C GLN A 92 -18.63 -2.23 -1.15
N HIS A 93 -18.67 -1.61 0.03
CA HIS A 93 -18.58 -2.31 1.31
C HIS A 93 -19.56 -3.49 1.47
N SER A 94 -20.79 -3.35 0.95
CA SER A 94 -21.84 -4.36 1.11
C SER A 94 -21.77 -5.51 0.12
N ALA A 95 -21.07 -5.33 -1.01
CA ALA A 95 -21.05 -6.30 -2.11
C ALA A 95 -19.67 -6.93 -2.31
N ASP A 96 -18.61 -6.20 -1.99
CA ASP A 96 -17.23 -6.63 -2.17
C ASP A 96 -16.63 -7.07 -0.82
N ASN A 97 -15.87 -8.16 -0.83
CA ASN A 97 -15.14 -8.62 0.33
C ASN A 97 -13.85 -7.79 0.52
N ILE A 98 -14.01 -6.62 1.15
CA ILE A 98 -12.96 -5.62 1.31
C ILE A 98 -11.70 -6.17 1.99
N GLU A 99 -11.88 -6.99 3.03
CA GLU A 99 -10.77 -7.60 3.75
C GLU A 99 -9.92 -8.49 2.83
N GLN A 100 -10.58 -9.29 1.98
CA GLN A 100 -9.90 -10.11 0.98
C GLN A 100 -9.23 -9.27 -0.11
N VAL A 101 -9.84 -8.16 -0.53
CA VAL A 101 -9.22 -7.22 -1.48
C VAL A 101 -7.93 -6.66 -0.87
N ILE A 102 -8.00 -6.13 0.35
CA ILE A 102 -6.85 -5.57 1.05
C ILE A 102 -5.76 -6.62 1.25
N THR A 103 -6.07 -7.83 1.74
CA THR A 103 -5.04 -8.86 1.93
C THR A 103 -4.41 -9.29 0.60
N THR A 104 -5.19 -9.31 -0.48
CA THR A 104 -4.67 -9.61 -1.82
C THR A 104 -3.71 -8.51 -2.30
N LEU A 105 -4.11 -7.24 -2.21
CA LEU A 105 -3.29 -6.12 -2.67
C LEU A 105 -2.06 -5.88 -1.78
N MET A 106 -2.17 -6.08 -0.47
CA MET A 106 -1.12 -5.77 0.50
C MET A 106 -0.10 -6.90 0.73
N LEU A 107 -0.48 -8.15 0.45
CA LEU A 107 0.35 -9.33 0.74
C LEU A 107 0.59 -10.18 -0.52
N THR A 108 -0.47 -10.61 -1.20
CA THR A 108 -0.36 -11.53 -2.34
C THR A 108 0.31 -10.88 -3.54
N LEU A 109 -0.13 -9.67 -3.93
CA LEU A 109 0.42 -8.95 -5.07
C LEU A 109 1.92 -8.63 -4.89
N PRO A 110 2.38 -8.08 -3.74
CA PRO A 110 3.81 -7.85 -3.50
C PRO A 110 4.64 -9.14 -3.51
N ALA A 111 4.08 -10.27 -3.08
CA ALA A 111 4.76 -11.57 -3.19
C ALA A 111 4.96 -11.98 -4.66
N LEU A 112 3.93 -11.83 -5.50
CA LEU A 112 4.01 -12.10 -6.94
C LEU A 112 5.00 -11.18 -7.66
N GLN A 113 5.12 -9.93 -7.21
CA GLN A 113 5.99 -8.91 -7.81
C GLN A 113 7.42 -8.91 -7.24
N TYR A 114 7.73 -9.76 -6.27
CA TYR A 114 9.02 -9.75 -5.56
C TYR A 114 10.24 -9.78 -6.50
N ASN A 115 10.19 -10.56 -7.59
CA ASN A 115 11.32 -10.65 -8.52
C ASN A 115 11.59 -9.34 -9.28
N TYR A 116 10.64 -8.41 -9.31
CA TYR A 116 10.77 -7.08 -9.93
C TYR A 116 11.05 -5.97 -8.91
N GLN A 117 10.83 -6.24 -7.62
CA GLN A 117 10.99 -5.29 -6.52
C GLN A 117 11.71 -6.00 -5.37
N SER A 118 13.03 -5.86 -5.28
CA SER A 118 13.87 -6.65 -4.36
C SER A 118 13.71 -6.27 -2.88
N SER A 119 13.01 -5.19 -2.54
CA SER A 119 12.84 -4.70 -1.16
C SER A 119 11.63 -5.28 -0.40
N THR A 120 10.98 -6.32 -0.92
CA THR A 120 9.59 -6.66 -0.51
C THR A 120 9.46 -7.70 0.59
N LEU A 121 10.44 -8.60 0.83
CA LEU A 121 10.23 -9.73 1.76
C LEU A 121 10.14 -9.33 3.24
N LYS A 122 10.92 -8.32 3.65
CA LYS A 122 10.86 -7.80 5.03
C LYS A 122 9.54 -7.11 5.29
N THR A 123 9.12 -6.23 4.38
CA THR A 123 7.81 -5.57 4.42
C THR A 123 6.67 -6.59 4.41
N LEU A 124 6.77 -7.62 3.57
CA LEU A 124 5.79 -8.69 3.49
C LEU A 124 5.72 -9.50 4.81
N ALA A 125 6.86 -9.81 5.42
CA ALA A 125 6.93 -10.49 6.70
C ALA A 125 6.30 -9.65 7.81
N TYR A 126 6.58 -8.34 7.80
CA TYR A 126 6.03 -7.38 8.75
C TYR A 126 4.50 -7.30 8.63
N ARG A 127 3.98 -6.95 7.44
CA ARG A 127 2.54 -6.89 7.18
C ARG A 127 1.82 -8.18 7.56
N LEU A 128 2.38 -9.33 7.22
CA LEU A 128 1.76 -10.63 7.54
C LEU A 128 1.67 -10.86 9.05
N ASN A 129 2.68 -10.47 9.83
CA ASN A 129 2.64 -10.62 11.28
C ASN A 129 1.66 -9.64 11.91
N THR A 130 1.65 -8.38 11.48
CA THR A 130 0.67 -7.38 11.93
C THR A 130 -0.76 -7.78 11.60
N ALA A 131 -0.99 -8.39 10.44
CA ALA A 131 -2.30 -8.89 10.04
C ALA A 131 -2.78 -10.05 10.94
N LYS A 132 -1.87 -10.92 11.40
CA LYS A 132 -2.20 -12.04 12.32
C LYS A 132 -2.50 -11.58 13.73
N SER A 133 -1.86 -10.50 14.17
CA SER A 133 -2.06 -9.93 15.51
C SER A 133 -3.28 -9.00 15.58
N ASN A 134 -3.86 -8.61 14.42
CA ASN A 134 -5.07 -7.81 14.37
C ASN A 134 -6.34 -8.69 14.35
N PRO A 135 -7.45 -8.25 14.99
CA PRO A 135 -8.72 -8.97 14.96
C PRO A 135 -9.43 -8.92 13.59
N SER A 136 -9.09 -7.94 12.76
CA SER A 136 -9.45 -7.88 11.34
C SER A 136 -8.16 -7.74 10.52
N PRO A 137 -7.97 -8.53 9.46
CA PRO A 137 -8.98 -9.35 8.80
C PRO A 137 -9.07 -10.77 9.41
N PRO A 138 -10.23 -11.45 9.30
CA PRO A 138 -10.40 -12.85 9.65
C PRO A 138 -9.31 -13.74 9.06
N THR A 139 -8.84 -14.71 9.84
CA THR A 139 -7.78 -15.65 9.45
C THR A 139 -8.03 -16.35 8.11
N LYS A 140 -9.30 -16.57 7.73
CA LYS A 140 -9.69 -17.17 6.44
C LYS A 140 -9.26 -16.34 5.22
N TYR A 141 -9.05 -15.03 5.37
CA TYR A 141 -8.63 -14.14 4.29
C TYR A 141 -7.13 -13.84 4.31
N LEU A 142 -6.41 -14.33 5.33
CA LEU A 142 -4.97 -14.21 5.41
C LEU A 142 -4.30 -15.32 4.59
N PRO A 143 -3.41 -14.98 3.66
CA PRO A 143 -2.62 -15.97 2.95
C PRO A 143 -1.66 -16.68 3.92
N LYS A 144 -1.43 -17.97 3.70
CA LYS A 144 -0.41 -18.71 4.46
C LYS A 144 0.98 -18.22 4.05
N LYS A 145 1.91 -18.18 5.01
CA LYS A 145 3.32 -17.82 4.74
C LYS A 145 3.95 -18.70 3.64
N SER A 146 3.62 -19.99 3.61
CA SER A 146 4.07 -20.91 2.56
C SER A 146 3.55 -20.56 1.17
N GLN A 147 2.32 -20.05 1.08
CA GLN A 147 1.71 -19.62 -0.17
C GLN A 147 2.38 -18.34 -0.69
N LEU A 148 2.65 -17.37 0.19
CA LEU A 148 3.39 -16.16 -0.19
C LEU A 148 4.82 -16.49 -0.64
N ALA A 149 5.49 -17.41 0.04
CA ALA A 149 6.81 -17.87 -0.34
C ALA A 149 6.82 -18.54 -1.72
N LEU A 150 5.80 -19.36 -2.00
CA LEU A 150 5.59 -19.97 -3.32
C LEU A 150 5.43 -18.89 -4.41
N PHE A 151 4.59 -17.88 -4.17
CA PHE A 151 4.39 -16.78 -5.13
C PHE A 151 5.65 -15.94 -5.38
N ALA A 152 6.45 -15.73 -4.34
CA ALA A 152 7.72 -15.02 -4.46
C ALA A 152 8.87 -15.88 -5.01
N GLY A 153 8.68 -17.19 -5.22
CA GLY A 153 9.73 -18.09 -5.67
C GLY A 153 10.87 -18.26 -4.65
N VAL A 154 10.58 -18.15 -3.35
CA VAL A 154 11.56 -18.25 -2.26
C VAL A 154 11.16 -19.32 -1.24
N SER A 155 12.09 -19.69 -0.36
CA SER A 155 11.75 -20.54 0.79
C SER A 155 10.90 -19.76 1.80
N PRO A 156 10.00 -20.43 2.56
CA PRO A 156 9.29 -19.76 3.64
C PRO A 156 10.22 -19.10 4.67
N SER A 157 11.42 -19.62 4.89
CA SER A 157 12.39 -19.02 5.81
C SER A 157 12.90 -17.66 5.37
N ALA A 158 12.81 -17.31 4.08
CA ALA A 158 13.18 -15.99 3.56
C ALA A 158 12.21 -14.87 3.99
N ILE A 159 10.95 -15.19 4.26
CA ILE A 159 9.93 -14.25 4.76
C ILE A 159 9.97 -14.26 6.30
N ARG A 160 10.98 -13.65 6.90
CA ARG A 160 11.16 -13.60 8.37
C ARG A 160 11.39 -12.18 8.87
N LEU A 161 10.97 -11.92 10.10
CA LEU A 161 11.40 -10.74 10.84
C LEU A 161 12.81 -11.00 11.40
N ASP A 162 13.71 -10.05 11.25
CA ASP A 162 15.01 -10.09 11.92
C ASP A 162 14.81 -9.66 13.38
N THR A 163 14.45 -10.60 14.26
CA THR A 163 14.18 -10.35 15.69
C THR A 163 15.39 -9.82 16.48
N ASN A 164 16.60 -9.92 15.94
CA ASN A 164 17.83 -9.46 16.60
C ASN A 164 18.03 -7.94 16.65
N LYS A 165 17.20 -7.13 15.97
CA LYS A 165 17.32 -5.65 16.00
C LYS A 165 16.36 -4.95 16.96
N LEU A 166 15.33 -5.64 17.47
CA LEU A 166 14.36 -5.05 18.40
C LEU A 166 14.87 -5.00 19.84
N ALA A 167 15.85 -5.83 20.21
CA ALA A 167 16.39 -5.89 21.58
C ALA A 167 17.45 -4.83 21.92
N ASN A 168 17.96 -4.06 20.93
CA ASN A 168 19.10 -3.14 21.13
C ASN A 168 18.72 -1.67 21.32
N ASN A 169 17.43 -1.31 21.27
CA ASN A 169 16.97 0.07 21.45
C ASN A 169 16.47 0.38 22.87
N ASP A 170 16.28 -0.63 23.73
CA ASP A 170 15.81 -0.42 25.11
C ASP A 170 16.95 -0.26 26.15
N ASP A 171 18.22 -0.36 25.74
CA ASP A 171 19.36 -0.40 26.68
C ASP A 171 20.40 0.74 26.50
N LYS A 172 19.98 1.88 25.93
CA LYS A 172 20.76 3.12 25.95
C LYS A 172 20.00 4.24 26.66
N GLY A 173 19.74 4.03 27.95
CA GLY A 173 19.02 5.00 28.75
C GLY A 173 19.19 4.88 30.25
N LYS A 174 20.28 4.27 30.77
CA LYS A 174 20.68 4.39 32.18
C LYS A 174 22.19 4.24 32.35
N ALA A 175 22.89 5.38 32.47
CA ALA A 175 23.95 5.67 33.44
C ALA A 175 24.59 7.01 33.05
#